data_AF-A0A672KAV1-F1
#
_entry.id   AF-A0A672KAV1-F1
#
_cell.length_a   1.000
_cell.length_b   1.000
_cell.length_c   1.000
_cell.angle_alpha   90.00
_cell.angle_beta   90.00
_cell.angle_gamma   90.00
#
_symmetry.space_group_name_H-M   'P 1'
#
loop_
_entity.id
_entity.type
_entity.pdbx_description
1 polymer ?
#
loop_
_entity_poly.entity_id
_entity_poly.type
_entity_poly.pdbx_seq_one_letter_code
_entity_poly.pdbx_strand_id
1 'polypeptide(L)'
;MTVAQLSCPEVCSCVAGVVDCSKRGLTTASLPSSFPPHTTELHLNDNHLTALPNDLLDSLPALRLATLHGNPWSCDCGILYLRGWLLKQRNNTSIR
;
A
#
# COMPACT_ATOMS: atom_id res chain seq x y z
N MET A 1 -25.11 12.25 -4.77
CA MET A 1 -24.53 10.91 -4.57
C MET A 1 -23.47 10.70 -5.63
N THR A 2 -22.23 11.10 -5.37
CA THR A 2 -21.11 10.83 -6.29
C THR A 2 -20.43 9.57 -5.79
N VAL A 3 -20.55 8.48 -6.53
CA VAL A 3 -19.66 7.34 -6.38
C VAL A 3 -18.28 7.88 -6.73
N ALA A 4 -17.41 8.09 -5.73
CA ALA A 4 -16.02 8.40 -5.99
C ALA A 4 -15.48 7.20 -6.76
N GLN A 5 -15.33 7.36 -8.06
CA GLN A 5 -14.58 6.44 -8.89
C GLN A 5 -13.18 6.46 -8.28
N LEU A 6 -12.85 5.43 -7.50
CA LEU A 6 -11.55 5.25 -6.85
C LEU A 6 -10.52 5.12 -7.98
N SER A 7 -10.06 6.28 -8.40
CA SER A 7 -9.29 6.51 -9.61
C SER A 7 -7.84 6.14 -9.32
N CYS A 8 -7.07 5.85 -10.37
CA CYS A 8 -5.64 5.69 -10.19
C CYS A 8 -5.06 6.98 -9.59
N PRO A 9 -4.31 6.93 -8.47
CA PRO A 9 -3.63 8.11 -7.96
C PRO A 9 -2.68 8.69 -9.01
N GLU A 10 -2.64 10.02 -9.19
CA GLU A 10 -1.84 10.66 -10.24
C GLU A 10 -0.34 10.35 -10.14
N VAL A 11 0.16 10.12 -8.93
CA VAL A 11 1.55 9.77 -8.68
C VAL A 11 1.88 8.31 -9.01
N CYS A 12 0.87 7.49 -9.30
CA CYS A 12 0.97 6.07 -9.59
C CYS A 12 0.57 5.76 -11.03
N SER A 13 0.77 4.51 -11.44
CA SER A 13 0.32 4.00 -12.73
C SER A 13 -0.48 2.72 -12.49
N CYS A 14 -1.69 2.65 -13.03
CA CYS A 14 -2.61 1.55 -12.74
C CYS A 14 -2.97 0.80 -14.01
N VAL A 15 -2.75 -0.51 -14.01
CA VAL A 15 -3.05 -1.39 -15.14
C VAL A 15 -3.58 -2.71 -14.61
N ALA A 16 -4.80 -3.09 -15.03
CA ALA A 16 -5.37 -4.41 -14.76
C ALA A 16 -5.30 -4.88 -13.28
N GLY A 17 -5.63 -3.99 -12.33
CA GLY A 17 -5.61 -4.31 -10.89
C GLY A 17 -4.23 -4.19 -10.23
N VAL A 18 -3.18 -3.89 -11.00
CA VAL A 18 -1.87 -3.50 -10.47
C VAL A 18 -1.83 -2.00 -10.31
N VAL A 19 -1.41 -1.54 -9.14
CA VAL A 19 -1.14 -0.13 -8.85
C VAL A 19 0.35 0.02 -8.56
N ASP A 20 1.08 0.59 -9.51
CA ASP A 20 2.52 0.83 -9.39
C ASP A 20 2.81 2.27 -8.96
N CYS A 21 3.32 2.42 -7.74
CA CYS A 21 3.81 3.66 -7.18
C CYS A 21 5.29 3.55 -6.79
N SER A 22 6.02 2.57 -7.34
CA SER A 22 7.42 2.32 -7.02
C SER A 22 8.34 3.42 -7.57
N LYS A 23 9.46 3.69 -6.89
CA LYS A 23 10.50 4.64 -7.35
C LYS A 23 9.98 6.06 -7.63
N ARG A 24 8.96 6.50 -6.88
CA ARG A 24 8.35 7.84 -7.02
C ARG A 24 8.82 8.83 -5.94
N GLY A 25 9.72 8.42 -5.04
CA GLY A 25 10.21 9.24 -3.93
C GLY A 25 9.14 9.54 -2.88
N LEU A 26 8.11 8.69 -2.77
CA LEU A 26 6.98 8.91 -1.87
C LEU A 26 7.43 8.89 -0.41
N THR A 27 6.87 9.80 0.37
CA THR A 27 6.99 9.87 1.83
C THR A 27 5.62 9.55 2.45
N THR A 28 5.58 9.32 3.75
CA THR A 28 4.32 9.10 4.49
C THR A 28 3.32 10.25 4.27
N ALA A 29 3.80 11.48 4.02
CA ALA A 29 2.95 12.65 3.79
C ALA A 29 2.44 12.78 2.34
N SER A 30 3.15 12.21 1.37
CA SER A 30 2.82 12.31 -0.07
C SER A 30 2.16 11.04 -0.62
N LEU A 31 2.04 10.00 0.20
CA LEU A 31 1.38 8.75 -0.18
C LEU A 31 -0.13 8.98 -0.37
N PRO A 32 -0.75 8.50 -1.46
CA PRO A 32 -2.19 8.58 -1.63
C PRO A 32 -2.94 7.90 -0.48
N SER A 33 -4.01 8.52 0.01
CA SER A 33 -4.83 8.00 1.10
C SER A 33 -5.81 6.92 0.68
N SER A 34 -6.02 6.71 -0.62
CA SER A 34 -6.89 5.67 -1.16
C SER A 34 -6.38 5.15 -2.51
N PHE A 35 -6.74 3.90 -2.80
CA PHE A 35 -6.40 3.19 -4.03
C PHE A 35 -7.66 2.53 -4.61
N PRO A 36 -7.67 2.15 -5.90
CA PRO A 36 -8.77 1.39 -6.50
C PRO A 36 -9.11 0.13 -5.69
N PRO A 37 -10.39 -0.17 -5.39
CA PRO A 37 -10.79 -1.24 -4.47
C PRO A 37 -10.55 -2.64 -5.06
N HIS A 38 -10.41 -2.71 -6.39
CA HIS A 38 -10.08 -3.91 -7.15
C HIS A 38 -8.56 -4.11 -7.31
N THR A 39 -7.74 -3.35 -6.58
CA THR A 39 -6.28 -3.52 -6.58
C THR A 39 -5.91 -4.89 -6.04
N THR A 40 -5.28 -5.71 -6.88
CA THR A 40 -4.75 -7.03 -6.55
C THR A 40 -3.27 -6.96 -6.17
N GLU A 41 -2.55 -6.01 -6.74
CA GLU A 41 -1.13 -5.78 -6.46
C GLU A 41 -0.86 -4.30 -6.23
N LEU A 42 -0.15 -3.98 -5.14
CA LEU A 42 0.25 -2.63 -4.81
C LEU A 42 1.76 -2.55 -4.69
N HIS A 43 2.41 -1.79 -5.57
CA HIS A 43 3.86 -1.64 -5.57
C HIS A 43 4.26 -0.30 -4.94
N LEU A 44 4.87 -0.36 -3.75
CA LEU A 44 5.37 0.81 -3.00
C LEU A 44 6.88 0.75 -2.77
N ASN A 45 7.58 -0.20 -3.39
CA ASN A 45 9.02 -0.38 -3.19
C ASN A 45 9.85 0.80 -3.70
N ASP A 46 11.05 0.91 -3.16
CA ASP A 46 12.05 1.91 -3.55
C ASP A 46 11.54 3.36 -3.41
N ASN A 47 10.90 3.67 -2.29
CA ASN A 47 10.43 5.00 -1.92
C ASN A 47 11.10 5.46 -0.60
N HIS A 48 10.62 6.55 -0.01
CA HIS A 48 11.10 7.12 1.25
C HIS A 48 10.05 6.99 2.36
N LEU A 49 9.27 5.90 2.35
CA LEU A 49 8.27 5.64 3.37
C LEU A 49 8.95 5.22 4.67
N THR A 50 8.60 5.88 5.77
CA THR A 50 9.05 5.52 7.11
C THR A 50 7.98 4.74 7.89
N ALA A 51 6.71 4.90 7.51
CA ALA A 51 5.56 4.20 8.04
C ALA A 51 4.45 4.17 6.97
N LEU A 52 3.41 3.38 7.19
CA LEU A 52 2.18 3.42 6.39
C LEU A 52 1.05 4.04 7.21
N PRO A 53 0.16 4.84 6.59
CA PRO A 53 -1.10 5.22 7.18
C PRO A 53 -1.90 3.99 7.62
N ASN A 54 -2.58 4.11 8.76
CA ASN A 54 -3.46 3.06 9.24
C ASN A 54 -4.56 2.75 8.21
N ASP A 55 -4.98 1.49 8.17
CA ASP A 55 -6.05 0.96 7.34
C ASP A 55 -5.81 1.03 5.81
N LEU A 56 -4.68 1.55 5.36
CA LEU A 56 -4.37 1.69 3.93
C LEU A 56 -4.48 0.36 3.18
N LEU A 57 -3.85 -0.69 3.71
CA LEU A 57 -3.83 -2.02 3.09
C LEU A 57 -5.11 -2.81 3.38
N ASP A 58 -5.75 -2.59 4.53
CA ASP A 58 -7.01 -3.25 4.87
C ASP A 58 -8.20 -2.70 4.05
N SER A 59 -8.06 -1.48 3.50
CA SER A 59 -9.03 -0.90 2.56
C SER A 59 -9.04 -1.56 1.17
N LEU A 60 -8.10 -2.49 0.91
CA LEU A 60 -7.95 -3.18 -0.38
C LEU A 60 -8.32 -4.67 -0.24
N PRO A 61 -9.61 -5.02 -0.33
CA PRO A 61 -10.07 -6.38 -0.06
C PRO A 61 -9.60 -7.41 -1.10
N ALA A 62 -9.23 -6.98 -2.30
CA ALA A 62 -8.71 -7.83 -3.36
C ALA A 62 -7.18 -7.98 -3.34
N LEU A 63 -6.48 -7.30 -2.42
CA LEU A 63 -5.02 -7.24 -2.40
C LEU A 63 -4.41 -8.60 -2.06
N ARG A 64 -3.49 -9.05 -2.91
CA ARG A 64 -2.76 -10.32 -2.78
C ARG A 64 -1.27 -10.12 -2.60
N LEU A 65 -0.72 -9.07 -3.23
CA LEU A 65 0.69 -8.76 -3.19
C LEU A 65 0.91 -7.28 -2.87
N ALA A 66 1.80 -7.02 -1.91
CA ALA A 66 2.29 -5.67 -1.63
C ALA A 66 3.83 -5.69 -1.61
N THR A 67 4.48 -4.93 -2.48
CA THR A 67 5.94 -4.78 -2.47
C THR A 67 6.32 -3.54 -1.66
N LEU A 68 7.01 -3.74 -0.53
CA LEU A 68 7.31 -2.70 0.45
C LEU A 68 8.82 -2.50 0.69
N HIS A 69 9.67 -3.29 0.04
CA HIS A 69 11.13 -3.23 0.21
C HIS A 69 11.72 -1.92 -0.31
N GLY A 70 12.99 -1.63 0.01
CA GLY A 70 13.65 -0.41 -0.47
C GLY A 70 13.12 0.88 0.14
N ASN A 71 12.42 0.81 1.28
CA ASN A 71 11.95 1.96 2.04
C ASN A 71 12.66 2.04 3.41
N PRO A 72 12.98 3.25 3.91
CA PRO A 72 13.61 3.46 5.22
C PRO A 72 12.61 3.35 6.37
N TRP A 73 12.01 2.16 6.56
CA TRP A 73 11.03 1.91 7.62
C TRP A 73 11.60 2.26 9.00
N SER A 74 10.90 3.14 9.74
CA SER A 74 11.29 3.57 11.09
C SER A 74 10.72 2.62 12.14
N CYS A 75 11.55 2.12 13.05
CA CYS A 75 11.12 1.24 14.13
C CYS A 75 10.61 2.02 15.35
N ASP A 76 9.58 2.84 15.15
CA ASP A 76 8.91 3.64 16.17
C ASP A 76 7.40 3.29 16.27
N CYS A 77 6.60 4.14 16.91
CA CYS A 77 5.16 3.90 17.05
C CYS A 77 4.40 3.88 15.71
N GLY A 78 4.92 4.53 14.66
CA GLY A 78 4.29 4.58 13.33
C GLY A 78 4.29 3.24 12.59
N ILE A 79 5.21 2.34 12.92
CA ILE A 79 5.33 1.04 12.22
C ILE A 79 4.30 0.00 12.68
N LEU A 80 3.59 0.26 13.77
CA LEU A 80 2.75 -0.74 14.44
C LEU A 80 1.64 -1.28 13.53
N TYR A 81 1.08 -0.43 12.66
CA TYR A 81 0.10 -0.86 11.66
C TYR A 81 0.69 -1.88 10.68
N LEU A 82 1.79 -1.51 10.01
CA LEU A 82 2.45 -2.40 9.05
C LEU A 82 2.89 -3.71 9.70
N ARG A 83 3.44 -3.65 10.92
CA ARG A 83 3.78 -4.86 11.69
C ARG A 83 2.56 -5.74 11.94
N GLY A 84 1.44 -5.16 12.37
CA GLY A 84 0.18 -5.88 12.61
C GLY A 84 -0.34 -6.55 11.33
N TRP A 85 -0.34 -5.82 10.22
CA TRP A 85 -0.76 -6.34 8.92
C TRP A 85 0.12 -7.51 8.46
N LEU A 86 1.45 -7.39 8.54
CA LEU A 86 2.38 -8.46 8.18
C LEU A 86 2.19 -9.73 9.03
N LEU A 87 1.97 -9.57 10.34
CA LEU A 87 1.71 -10.70 11.24
C LEU A 87 0.39 -11.42 10.92
N LYS A 88 -0.64 -10.67 10.51
CA LYS A 88 -1.93 -11.21 10.04
C LYS A 88 -1.75 -12.05 8.77
N GLN A 89 -0.96 -11.58 7.80
CA GLN A 89 -0.72 -12.32 6.56
C GLN A 89 0.13 -13.57 6.77
N ARG A 90 1.06 -13.57 7.73
CA ARG A 90 1.83 -14.78 8.09
C ARG A 90 0.94 -15.95 8.55
N ASN A 91 -0.25 -15.65 9.07
CA ASN A 91 -1.23 -16.66 9.48
C ASN A 91 -2.23 -17.04 8.37
N ASN A 92 -2.17 -16.40 7.20
CA ASN A 92 -3.00 -16.70 6.05
C ASN A 92 -2.16 -17.43 4.99
N THR A 93 -2.32 -18.75 4.88
CA THR A 93 -1.52 -19.65 4.03
C THR A 93 -1.63 -19.38 2.52
N SER A 94 -2.41 -18.37 2.10
CA SER A 94 -2.64 -18.02 0.69
C SER A 94 -1.72 -16.91 0.15
N ILE A 95 -0.80 -16.37 0.97
CA ILE A 95 0.14 -15.34 0.55
C ILE A 95 1.56 -15.83 0.85
N ARG A 96 2.12 -16.60 -0.09
CA ARG A 96 3.55 -16.87 -0.21
C ARG A 96 4.11 -16.04 -1.35
#